data_AF-A0A0M3ISY3-F1
#
_entry.id   AF-A0A0M3ISY3-F1
#
_cell.length_a   1.000
_cell.length_b   1.000
_cell.length_c   1.000
_cell.angle_alpha   90.00
_cell.angle_beta   90.00
_cell.angle_gamma   90.00
#
_symmetry.space_group_name_H-M   'P 1'
#
loop_
_entity.id
_entity.type
_entity.pdbx_description
1 polymer ?
#
loop_
_entity_poly.entity_id
_entity_poly.type
_entity_poly.pdbx_seq_one_letter_code
_entity_poly.pdbx_strand_id
1 'polypeptide(L)'
;QVLTRRNIEEIIRFAHKNNLVILADEVYQDNIFDENSKFYSFKKVMLDMGGEYKDQELVSFYSVSKGYMGECGLRAGYIEFMNIDQDVFKMFMKMISAKLCASALGQAALDCAVNPPKPGEPSYELWYKEKTGILKSMKERARLVKEAYGALDGIECNPVQGAMYAFAKINLPKKAIEEAKKQNVAPDFLYGMKMLEATGICTVPGSGFGQKEGTYHFR
;
A
#
# COMPACT_ATOMS: atom_id res chain seq x y z
N GLN A 1 7.47 -1.50 2.21
CA GLN A 1 7.81 -2.79 2.85
C GLN A 1 6.78 -3.84 2.49
N VAL A 2 7.13 -5.12 2.61
CA VAL A 2 6.21 -6.27 2.48
C VAL A 2 6.32 -7.09 3.76
N LEU A 3 5.19 -7.37 4.42
CA LEU A 3 5.19 -8.10 5.69
C LEU A 3 5.57 -9.56 5.48
N THR A 4 6.42 -10.09 6.35
CA THR A 4 6.71 -11.52 6.39
C THR A 4 5.51 -12.29 6.94
N ARG A 5 5.36 -13.57 6.57
CA ARG A 5 4.32 -14.44 7.14
C ARG A 5 4.37 -14.44 8.68
N ARG A 6 5.56 -14.55 9.26
CA ARG A 6 5.76 -14.51 10.72
C ARG A 6 5.24 -13.22 11.35
N ASN A 7 5.49 -12.05 10.76
CA ASN A 7 4.94 -10.81 11.30
C ASN A 7 3.42 -10.76 11.20
N ILE A 8 2.82 -11.29 10.14
CA ILE A 8 1.35 -11.39 10.02
C ILE A 8 0.80 -12.30 11.13
N GLU A 9 1.44 -13.45 11.40
CA GLU A 9 1.06 -14.33 12.52
C GLU A 9 1.17 -13.61 13.88
N GLU A 10 2.24 -12.85 14.11
CA GLU A 10 2.42 -12.06 15.33
C GLU A 10 1.34 -10.97 15.48
N ILE A 11 0.97 -10.29 14.39
CA ILE A 11 -0.12 -9.31 14.37
C ILE A 11 -1.46 -9.98 14.69
N ILE A 12 -1.76 -11.14 14.09
CA ILE A 12 -3.00 -11.88 14.35
C ILE A 12 -3.06 -12.32 15.82
N ARG A 13 -1.98 -12.85 16.38
CA ARG A 13 -1.91 -13.19 17.81
C ARG A 13 -2.14 -11.98 18.70
N PHE A 14 -1.54 -10.85 18.35
CA PHE A 14 -1.72 -9.60 19.07
C PHE A 14 -3.17 -9.10 19.01
N ALA A 15 -3.77 -9.09 17.82
CA ALA A 15 -5.15 -8.66 17.63
C ALA A 15 -6.13 -9.54 18.41
N HIS A 16 -5.96 -10.86 18.32
CA HIS A 16 -6.78 -11.84 19.03
C HIS A 16 -6.70 -11.66 20.54
N LYS A 17 -5.49 -11.57 21.09
CA LYS A 17 -5.26 -11.36 22.53
C LYS A 17 -5.92 -10.08 23.07
N ASN A 18 -6.04 -9.05 22.23
CA ASN A 18 -6.52 -7.73 22.64
C ASN A 18 -7.92 -7.40 22.13
N ASN A 19 -8.66 -8.38 21.57
CA ASN A 19 -9.99 -8.19 20.99
C ASN A 19 -10.04 -7.03 19.98
N LEU A 20 -9.07 -6.99 19.06
CA LEU A 20 -8.98 -5.97 18.02
C LEU A 20 -9.45 -6.51 16.68
N VAL A 21 -10.23 -5.72 15.95
CA VAL A 21 -10.55 -6.00 14.54
C VAL A 21 -9.32 -5.71 13.68
N ILE A 22 -9.00 -6.61 12.74
CA ILE A 22 -7.93 -6.40 11.76
C ILE A 22 -8.51 -5.78 10.49
N LEU A 23 -7.99 -4.62 10.08
CA LEU A 23 -8.25 -4.01 8.78
C LEU A 23 -7.02 -4.20 7.89
N ALA A 24 -7.04 -5.19 7.01
CA ALA A 24 -5.94 -5.56 6.12
C ALA A 24 -6.07 -4.83 4.77
N ASP A 25 -5.43 -3.67 4.65
CA ASP A 25 -5.32 -2.94 3.38
C ASP A 25 -4.26 -3.60 2.46
N GLU A 26 -4.73 -4.45 1.55
CA GLU A 26 -3.92 -5.31 0.69
C GLU A 26 -3.96 -4.86 -0.79
N VAL A 27 -4.25 -3.57 -1.04
CA VAL A 27 -4.44 -3.05 -2.41
C VAL A 27 -3.20 -3.15 -3.30
N TYR A 28 -1.99 -3.30 -2.73
CA TYR A 28 -0.73 -3.46 -3.47
C TYR A 28 -0.26 -4.92 -3.58
N GLN A 29 -1.13 -5.90 -3.34
CA GLN A 29 -0.76 -7.32 -3.26
C GLN A 29 -0.04 -7.89 -4.50
N ASP A 30 -0.31 -7.36 -5.70
CA ASP A 30 0.38 -7.76 -6.93
C ASP A 30 1.74 -7.08 -7.13
N ASN A 31 2.04 -5.99 -6.42
CA ASN A 31 3.28 -5.21 -6.58
C ASN A 31 4.34 -5.67 -5.58
N ILE A 32 4.96 -6.81 -5.82
CA ILE A 32 6.08 -7.33 -5.02
C ILE A 32 7.33 -7.38 -5.89
N PHE A 33 8.38 -6.68 -5.49
CA PHE A 33 9.60 -6.50 -6.28
C PHE A 33 10.83 -7.17 -5.68
N ASP A 34 10.89 -7.22 -4.35
CA ASP A 34 11.98 -7.88 -3.64
C ASP A 34 11.87 -9.40 -3.77
N GLU A 35 12.97 -10.04 -4.17
CA GLU A 35 13.01 -11.48 -4.48
C GLU A 35 12.82 -12.36 -3.25
N ASN A 36 13.15 -11.81 -2.07
CA ASN A 36 13.00 -12.49 -0.78
C ASN A 36 11.65 -12.18 -0.12
N SER A 37 10.80 -11.38 -0.79
CA SER A 37 9.49 -10.99 -0.29
C SER A 37 8.40 -11.71 -1.07
N LYS A 38 7.32 -12.04 -0.37
CA LYS A 38 6.13 -12.65 -0.95
C LYS A 38 4.89 -12.09 -0.28
N PHE A 39 3.85 -11.85 -1.07
CA PHE A 39 2.54 -11.51 -0.52
C PHE A 39 1.90 -12.72 0.15
N TYR A 40 1.44 -12.53 1.38
CA TYR A 40 0.57 -13.45 2.10
C TYR A 40 -0.64 -12.65 2.55
N SER A 41 -1.84 -13.05 2.14
CA SER A 41 -3.04 -12.40 2.64
C SER A 41 -3.22 -12.72 4.12
N PHE A 42 -3.71 -11.75 4.89
CA PHE A 42 -4.08 -11.95 6.29
C PHE A 42 -5.07 -13.10 6.43
N LYS A 43 -6.05 -13.21 5.51
CA LYS A 43 -7.02 -14.32 5.48
C LYS A 43 -6.33 -15.68 5.37
N LYS A 44 -5.38 -15.83 4.44
CA LYS A 44 -4.66 -17.10 4.28
C LYS A 44 -3.91 -17.46 5.56
N VAL A 45 -3.16 -16.52 6.12
CA VAL A 45 -2.35 -16.77 7.33
C VAL A 45 -3.24 -17.11 8.52
N MET A 46 -4.33 -16.36 8.71
CA MET A 46 -5.33 -16.59 9.75
C MET A 46 -5.94 -17.99 9.68
N LEU A 47 -6.35 -18.43 8.48
CA LEU A 47 -6.91 -19.77 8.27
C LEU A 47 -5.85 -20.86 8.45
N ASP A 48 -4.64 -20.65 7.94
CA ASP A 48 -3.52 -21.60 8.10
C ASP A 48 -3.11 -21.77 9.58
N MET A 49 -3.22 -20.72 10.40
CA MET A 49 -2.95 -20.78 11.84
C MET A 49 -3.97 -21.64 12.59
N GLY A 50 -5.22 -21.70 12.11
CA GLY A 50 -6.28 -22.51 12.68
C GLY A 50 -6.62 -22.16 14.13
N GLY A 51 -7.24 -23.12 14.84
CA GLY A 51 -7.56 -22.98 16.27
C GLY A 51 -8.43 -21.76 16.58
N GLU A 52 -8.05 -21.02 17.61
CA GLU A 52 -8.69 -19.76 18.05
C GLU A 52 -8.51 -18.60 17.05
N TYR A 53 -7.46 -18.64 16.21
CA TYR A 53 -7.12 -17.54 15.31
C TYR A 53 -7.99 -17.50 14.04
N LYS A 54 -8.53 -18.65 13.60
CA LYS A 54 -9.39 -18.71 12.40
C LYS A 54 -10.68 -17.89 12.55
N ASP A 55 -11.09 -17.63 13.80
CA ASP A 55 -12.30 -16.92 14.18
C ASP A 55 -12.03 -15.42 14.44
N GLN A 56 -10.81 -14.94 14.19
CA GLN A 56 -10.43 -13.53 14.30
C GLN A 56 -11.27 -12.64 13.37
N GLU A 57 -11.76 -11.52 13.88
CA GLU A 57 -12.41 -10.47 13.09
C GLU A 57 -11.40 -9.83 12.13
N LEU A 58 -11.68 -9.98 10.84
CA LEU A 58 -10.80 -9.52 9.76
C LEU A 58 -11.62 -8.88 8.64
N VAL A 59 -11.15 -7.75 8.16
CA VAL A 59 -11.67 -7.05 6.98
C VAL A 59 -10.52 -6.83 6.01
N SER A 60 -10.59 -7.46 4.84
CA SER A 60 -9.56 -7.35 3.79
C SER A 60 -10.02 -6.44 2.66
N PHE A 61 -9.13 -5.57 2.17
CA PHE A 61 -9.44 -4.60 1.12
C PHE A 61 -8.64 -4.88 -0.16
N TYR A 62 -9.33 -4.82 -1.30
CA TYR A 62 -8.73 -4.91 -2.64
C TYR A 62 -9.17 -3.72 -3.49
N SER A 63 -8.33 -3.28 -4.43
CA SER A 63 -8.69 -2.25 -5.39
C SER A 63 -8.06 -2.49 -6.76
N VAL A 64 -8.83 -2.20 -7.81
CA VAL A 64 -8.33 -2.20 -9.21
C VAL A 64 -7.42 -1.00 -9.50
N SER A 65 -7.36 -0.02 -8.59
CA SER A 65 -6.63 1.24 -8.81
C SER A 65 -5.11 1.10 -8.79
N LYS A 66 -4.61 -0.01 -8.25
CA LYS A 66 -3.20 -0.25 -7.96
C LYS A 66 -2.73 -1.47 -8.78
N GLY A 67 -1.53 -2.00 -8.52
CA GLY A 67 -1.08 -3.15 -9.30
C GLY A 67 -0.51 -2.79 -10.65
N TYR A 68 -0.37 -3.83 -11.45
CA TYR A 68 -0.13 -3.73 -12.89
C TYR A 68 -1.40 -3.32 -13.67
N MET A 69 -2.59 -3.45 -13.05
CA MET A 69 -3.87 -3.02 -13.62
C MET A 69 -3.96 -1.49 -13.65
N GLY A 70 -3.78 -0.82 -12.50
CA GLY A 70 -3.64 0.64 -12.44
C GLY A 70 -4.89 1.44 -12.85
N GLU A 71 -6.08 0.85 -12.79
CA GLU A 71 -7.34 1.41 -13.30
C GLU A 71 -7.99 2.41 -12.32
N CYS A 72 -7.21 3.40 -11.89
CA CYS A 72 -7.58 4.29 -10.80
C CYS A 72 -8.82 5.14 -11.10
N GLY A 73 -9.11 5.45 -12.37
CA GLY A 73 -10.30 6.21 -12.78
C GLY A 73 -11.62 5.44 -12.65
N LEU A 74 -11.57 4.09 -12.67
CA LEU A 74 -12.76 3.25 -12.61
C LEU A 74 -13.36 3.14 -11.20
N ARG A 75 -12.61 3.57 -10.18
CA ARG A 75 -13.03 3.66 -8.76
C ARG A 75 -13.64 2.36 -8.21
N ALA A 76 -12.99 1.22 -8.46
CA ALA A 76 -13.49 -0.08 -8.02
C ALA A 76 -12.56 -0.84 -7.06
N GLY A 77 -13.16 -1.75 -6.30
CA GLY A 77 -12.54 -2.59 -5.28
C GLY A 77 -13.60 -3.40 -4.54
N TYR A 78 -13.15 -4.34 -3.72
CA TYR A 78 -14.04 -5.06 -2.81
C TYR A 78 -13.50 -5.03 -1.38
N ILE A 79 -14.40 -5.38 -0.46
CA ILE A 79 -14.10 -5.62 0.93
C ILE A 79 -14.59 -7.03 1.25
N GLU A 80 -13.72 -7.84 1.85
CA GLU A 80 -14.10 -9.15 2.38
C GLU A 80 -14.17 -9.08 3.91
N PHE A 81 -15.31 -9.43 4.48
CA PHE A 81 -15.54 -9.49 5.92
C PHE A 81 -15.48 -10.95 6.39
N MET A 82 -14.68 -11.22 7.40
CA MET A 82 -14.52 -12.53 8.04
C MET A 82 -14.79 -12.39 9.54
N ASN A 83 -15.71 -13.21 10.06
CA ASN A 83 -16.04 -13.33 11.49
C ASN A 83 -16.53 -12.06 12.20
N ILE A 84 -16.83 -10.99 11.44
CA ILE A 84 -17.26 -9.71 12.00
C ILE A 84 -18.61 -9.86 12.72
N ASP A 85 -18.71 -9.18 13.86
CA ASP A 85 -19.96 -9.09 14.62
C ASP A 85 -21.15 -8.73 13.71
N GLN A 86 -22.25 -9.47 13.85
CA GLN A 86 -23.40 -9.35 12.96
C GLN A 86 -24.11 -8.00 13.07
N ASP A 87 -24.12 -7.38 14.26
CA ASP A 87 -24.74 -6.08 14.44
C ASP A 87 -23.86 -4.96 13.86
N VAL A 88 -22.54 -5.09 13.94
CA VAL A 88 -21.58 -4.24 13.21
C VAL A 88 -21.80 -4.37 11.70
N PHE A 89 -21.90 -5.59 11.16
CA PHE A 89 -22.12 -5.80 9.73
C PHE A 89 -23.47 -5.23 9.26
N LYS A 90 -24.54 -5.37 10.06
CA LYS A 90 -25.84 -4.71 9.77
C LYS A 90 -25.71 -3.19 9.68
N MET A 91 -24.93 -2.56 10.57
CA MET A 91 -24.70 -1.12 10.51
C MET A 91 -23.91 -0.72 9.28
N PHE A 92 -22.91 -1.51 8.88
CA PHE A 92 -22.20 -1.32 7.62
C PHE A 92 -23.14 -1.40 6.41
N MET A 93 -24.01 -2.41 6.35
CA MET A 93 -24.99 -2.57 5.28
C MET A 93 -26.02 -1.43 5.24
N LYS A 94 -26.48 -0.98 6.40
CA LYS A 94 -27.33 0.21 6.52
C LYS A 94 -26.62 1.46 5.96
N MET A 95 -25.35 1.67 6.30
CA MET A 95 -24.56 2.78 5.78
C MET A 95 -24.36 2.71 4.26
N ILE A 96 -24.04 1.52 3.71
CA ILE A 96 -23.71 1.39 2.28
C ILE A 96 -24.96 1.44 1.39
N SER A 97 -26.11 0.94 1.86
CA SER A 97 -27.37 0.95 1.09
C SER A 97 -27.84 2.36 0.74
N ALA A 98 -27.48 3.38 1.52
CA ALA A 98 -27.76 4.78 1.21
C ALA A 98 -27.01 5.29 -0.04
N LYS A 99 -26.00 4.56 -0.53
CA LYS A 99 -25.16 4.92 -1.68
C LYS A 99 -25.56 4.23 -2.99
N LEU A 100 -26.75 3.61 -3.05
CA LEU A 100 -27.23 2.80 -4.19
C LEU A 100 -26.34 1.57 -4.47
N CYS A 101 -25.31 1.73 -5.31
CA CYS A 101 -24.32 0.72 -5.63
C CYS A 101 -23.06 1.35 -6.26
N ALA A 102 -21.98 0.57 -6.35
CA ALA A 102 -20.80 0.97 -7.11
C ALA A 102 -21.10 1.02 -8.63
N SER A 103 -20.32 1.78 -9.40
CA SER A 103 -20.52 1.89 -10.85
C SER A 103 -20.45 0.52 -11.54
N ALA A 104 -21.36 0.25 -12.47
CA ALA A 104 -21.38 -1.03 -13.19
C ALA A 104 -20.06 -1.28 -13.95
N LEU A 105 -19.50 -0.24 -14.56
CA LEU A 105 -18.20 -0.33 -15.24
C LEU A 105 -17.06 -0.67 -14.26
N GLY A 106 -17.07 -0.06 -13.07
CA GLY A 106 -16.10 -0.39 -12.03
C GLY A 106 -16.23 -1.84 -11.55
N GLN A 107 -17.45 -2.32 -11.36
CA GLN A 107 -17.72 -3.72 -11.00
C GLN A 107 -17.27 -4.70 -12.11
N ALA A 108 -17.48 -4.37 -13.38
CA ALA A 108 -17.00 -5.17 -14.50
C ALA A 108 -15.46 -5.23 -14.55
N ALA A 109 -14.79 -4.09 -14.34
CA ALA A 109 -13.33 -4.06 -14.28
C ALA A 109 -12.79 -4.86 -13.08
N LEU A 110 -13.50 -4.82 -11.95
CA LEU A 110 -13.17 -5.63 -10.78
C LEU A 110 -13.27 -7.12 -11.08
N ASP A 111 -14.35 -7.55 -11.75
CA ASP A 111 -14.53 -8.95 -12.17
C ASP A 111 -13.37 -9.43 -13.06
N CYS A 112 -12.98 -8.63 -14.06
CA CYS A 112 -11.82 -8.92 -14.89
C CYS A 112 -10.50 -8.98 -14.09
N ALA A 113 -10.33 -8.12 -13.08
CA ALA A 113 -9.13 -8.08 -12.26
C ALA A 113 -8.99 -9.33 -11.36
N VAL A 114 -10.10 -9.83 -10.82
CA VAL A 114 -10.10 -11.02 -9.93
C VAL A 114 -10.23 -12.34 -10.68
N ASN A 115 -10.61 -12.29 -11.96
CA ASN A 115 -10.71 -13.45 -12.85
C ASN A 115 -9.87 -13.25 -14.13
N PRO A 116 -8.52 -13.16 -14.00
CA PRO A 116 -7.66 -12.98 -15.16
C PRO A 116 -7.68 -14.21 -16.09
N PRO A 117 -7.22 -14.06 -17.35
CA PRO A 117 -7.05 -15.19 -18.25
C PRO A 117 -6.25 -16.34 -17.64
N LYS A 118 -6.61 -17.58 -17.98
CA LYS A 118 -6.01 -18.82 -17.47
C LYS A 118 -5.16 -19.52 -18.54
N PRO A 119 -4.16 -20.34 -18.16
CA PRO A 119 -3.40 -21.13 -19.11
C PRO A 119 -4.31 -21.92 -20.06
N GLY A 120 -4.10 -21.76 -21.37
CA GLY A 120 -4.93 -22.37 -22.42
C GLY A 120 -6.02 -21.46 -22.98
N GLU A 121 -6.33 -20.33 -22.35
CA GLU A 121 -7.27 -19.34 -22.90
C GLU A 121 -6.60 -18.44 -23.96
N PRO A 122 -7.36 -17.92 -24.95
CA PRO A 122 -6.79 -17.22 -26.11
C PRO A 122 -5.89 -16.01 -25.78
N SER A 123 -6.18 -15.29 -24.69
CA SER A 123 -5.46 -14.07 -24.31
C SER A 123 -4.40 -14.27 -23.22
N TYR A 124 -4.26 -15.50 -22.69
CA TYR A 124 -3.39 -15.75 -21.53
C TYR A 124 -1.93 -15.38 -21.77
N GLU A 125 -1.35 -15.83 -22.88
CA GLU A 125 0.07 -15.56 -23.16
C GLU A 125 0.36 -14.07 -23.32
N LEU A 126 -0.56 -13.33 -23.95
CA LEU A 126 -0.44 -11.88 -24.09
C LEU A 126 -0.58 -11.18 -22.74
N TRP A 127 -1.63 -11.49 -21.98
CA TRP A 127 -1.87 -10.94 -20.64
C TRP A 127 -0.69 -11.19 -19.70
N TYR A 128 -0.18 -12.43 -19.68
CA TYR A 128 0.93 -12.81 -18.81
C TYR A 128 2.21 -12.05 -19.18
N LYS A 129 2.50 -11.91 -20.47
CA LYS A 129 3.63 -11.11 -20.98
C LYS A 129 3.50 -9.64 -20.57
N GLU A 130 2.32 -9.04 -20.70
CA GLU A 130 2.08 -7.63 -20.32
C GLU A 130 2.19 -7.42 -18.82
N LYS A 131 1.50 -8.25 -18.02
CA LYS A 131 1.56 -8.22 -16.55
C LYS A 131 3.00 -8.31 -16.06
N THR A 132 3.73 -9.33 -16.50
CA THR A 132 5.12 -9.55 -16.06
C THR A 132 6.06 -8.46 -16.56
N GLY A 133 5.85 -7.95 -17.78
CA GLY A 133 6.60 -6.80 -18.31
C GLY A 133 6.45 -5.54 -17.46
N ILE A 134 5.21 -5.21 -17.06
CA ILE A 134 4.92 -4.07 -16.19
C ILE A 134 5.58 -4.24 -14.82
N LEU A 135 5.41 -5.40 -14.18
CA LEU A 135 6.00 -5.68 -12.86
C LEU A 135 7.54 -5.65 -12.90
N LYS A 136 8.16 -6.17 -13.97
CA LYS A 136 9.61 -6.09 -14.18
C LYS A 136 10.07 -4.64 -14.32
N SER A 137 9.35 -3.84 -15.09
CA SER A 137 9.64 -2.40 -15.24
C SER A 137 9.53 -1.65 -13.92
N MET A 138 8.52 -1.97 -13.10
CA MET A 138 8.36 -1.38 -11.77
C MET A 138 9.49 -1.79 -10.81
N LYS A 139 9.88 -3.07 -10.80
CA LYS A 139 11.03 -3.56 -10.02
C LYS A 139 12.31 -2.81 -10.38
N GLU A 140 12.56 -2.60 -11.66
CA GLU A 140 13.74 -1.87 -12.11
C GLU A 140 13.70 -0.40 -11.68
N ARG A 141 12.56 0.28 -11.83
CA ARG A 141 12.40 1.66 -11.31
C ARG A 141 12.60 1.74 -9.81
N ALA A 142 12.09 0.78 -9.04
CA ALA A 142 12.27 0.72 -7.60
C ALA A 142 13.76 0.61 -7.21
N ARG A 143 14.54 -0.19 -7.95
CA ARG A 143 16.00 -0.28 -7.79
C ARG A 143 16.69 1.05 -8.10
N LEU A 144 16.38 1.65 -9.25
CA LEU A 144 16.96 2.92 -9.68
C LEU A 144 16.68 4.06 -8.69
N VAL A 145 15.46 4.16 -8.16
CA VAL A 145 15.10 5.17 -7.15
C VAL A 145 15.92 4.99 -5.87
N LYS A 146 16.05 3.75 -5.39
CA LYS A 146 16.85 3.45 -4.19
C LYS A 146 18.33 3.82 -4.39
N GLU A 147 18.90 3.48 -5.54
CA GLU A 147 20.29 3.80 -5.88
C GLU A 147 20.51 5.30 -6.02
N ALA A 148 19.62 5.99 -6.73
CA ALA A 148 19.68 7.43 -6.89
C ALA A 148 19.62 8.16 -5.55
N TYR A 149 18.68 7.78 -4.66
CA TYR A 149 18.60 8.36 -3.32
C TYR A 149 19.80 8.00 -2.44
N GLY A 150 20.29 6.76 -2.52
CA GLY A 150 21.48 6.33 -1.77
C GLY A 150 22.79 7.01 -2.19
N ALA A 151 22.83 7.60 -3.39
CA ALA A 151 23.97 8.37 -3.88
C ALA A 151 23.91 9.86 -3.48
N LEU A 152 22.81 10.33 -2.89
CA LEU A 152 22.64 11.73 -2.50
C LEU A 152 23.06 11.95 -1.04
N ASP A 153 23.89 12.97 -0.83
CA ASP A 153 24.30 13.37 0.52
C ASP A 153 23.10 13.76 1.38
N GLY A 154 23.03 13.17 2.57
CA GLY A 154 21.96 13.45 3.53
C GLY A 154 20.61 12.82 3.19
N ILE A 155 20.52 11.90 2.24
CA ILE A 155 19.31 11.12 1.97
C ILE A 155 19.55 9.64 2.28
N GLU A 156 18.62 9.04 3.01
CA GLU A 156 18.60 7.61 3.30
C GLU A 156 17.29 7.00 2.76
N CYS A 157 17.37 5.90 2.03
CA CYS A 157 16.18 5.22 1.51
C CYS A 157 16.20 3.73 1.83
N ASN A 158 15.13 3.26 2.48
CA ASN A 158 14.92 1.84 2.69
C ASN A 158 14.67 1.09 1.36
N PRO A 159 14.90 -0.23 1.30
CA PRO A 159 14.52 -1.03 0.15
C PRO A 159 13.02 -0.92 -0.17
N VAL A 160 12.70 -0.64 -1.44
CA VAL A 160 11.32 -0.62 -1.94
C VAL A 160 10.92 -2.05 -2.31
N GLN A 161 10.43 -2.80 -1.32
CA GLN A 161 10.08 -4.22 -1.49
C GLN A 161 8.82 -4.44 -2.35
N GLY A 162 7.98 -3.42 -2.49
CA GLY A 162 6.70 -3.50 -3.21
C GLY A 162 5.98 -2.16 -3.27
N ALA A 163 4.71 -2.20 -3.70
CA ALA A 163 3.87 -1.03 -3.96
C ALA A 163 4.43 -0.10 -5.05
N MET A 164 4.34 1.23 -4.88
CA MET A 164 4.77 2.22 -5.89
C MET A 164 5.60 3.37 -5.30
N TYR A 165 5.93 3.32 -4.01
CA TYR A 165 6.50 4.47 -3.31
C TYR A 165 7.78 4.10 -2.57
N ALA A 166 8.77 4.99 -2.68
CA ALA A 166 9.85 5.11 -1.72
C ALA A 166 9.45 6.14 -0.66
N PHE A 167 9.95 5.99 0.56
CA PHE A 167 9.79 6.99 1.62
C PHE A 167 11.17 7.34 2.14
N ALA A 168 11.80 8.32 1.50
CA ALA A 168 13.18 8.67 1.74
C ALA A 168 13.29 9.59 2.95
N LYS A 169 14.24 9.31 3.84
CA LYS A 169 14.57 10.15 4.98
C LYS A 169 15.57 11.22 4.56
N ILE A 170 15.32 12.45 4.98
CA ILE A 170 16.22 13.59 4.76
C ILE A 170 16.87 13.97 6.10
N ASN A 171 18.19 14.00 6.11
CA ASN A 171 18.99 14.49 7.22
C ASN A 171 19.16 16.02 7.12
N LEU A 172 18.13 16.75 7.56
CA LEU A 172 18.12 18.21 7.50
C LEU A 172 19.07 18.82 8.54
N PRO A 173 19.90 19.82 8.18
CA PRO A 173 20.74 20.53 9.12
C PRO A 173 19.90 21.40 10.07
N LYS A 174 20.43 21.67 11.27
CA LYS A 174 19.75 22.50 12.29
C LYS A 174 19.25 23.84 11.75
N LYS A 175 20.05 24.51 10.90
CA LYS A 175 19.69 25.78 10.27
C LYS A 175 18.43 25.68 9.41
N ALA A 176 18.26 24.59 8.64
CA ALA A 176 17.07 24.38 7.82
C ALA A 176 15.82 24.12 8.69
N ILE A 177 16.00 23.39 9.79
CA ILE A 177 14.93 23.13 10.76
C ILE A 177 14.50 24.44 11.47
N GLU A 178 15.46 25.26 11.88
CA GLU A 178 15.20 26.57 12.49
C GLU A 178 14.51 27.53 11.51
N GLU A 179 14.88 27.49 10.23
CA GLU A 179 14.23 28.30 9.20
C GLU A 179 12.77 27.89 8.99
N ALA A 180 12.50 26.59 8.92
CA ALA A 180 11.12 26.08 8.87
C ALA A 180 10.30 26.52 10.09
N LYS A 181 10.91 26.50 11.28
CA LYS A 181 10.27 27.01 12.52
C LYS A 181 9.96 28.51 12.44
N LYS A 182 10.86 29.34 11.92
CA LYS A 182 10.61 30.79 11.75
C LYS A 182 9.44 31.05 10.80
N GLN A 183 9.27 30.22 9.79
CA GLN A 183 8.16 30.28 8.83
C GLN A 183 6.90 29.56 9.31
N ASN A 184 6.92 28.99 10.52
CA ASN A 184 5.81 28.23 11.12
C ASN A 184 5.33 27.06 10.23
N VAL A 185 6.27 26.34 9.61
CA VAL A 185 5.99 25.15 8.78
C VAL A 185 6.84 23.95 9.21
N ALA A 186 6.43 22.75 8.80
CA ALA A 186 7.23 21.54 9.04
C ALA A 186 8.54 21.57 8.21
N PRO A 187 9.68 21.06 8.72
CA PRO A 187 10.95 21.11 7.99
C PRO A 187 10.97 20.38 6.64
N ASP A 188 10.31 19.21 6.56
CA ASP A 188 10.13 18.47 5.31
C ASP A 188 9.17 19.15 4.34
N PHE A 189 8.13 19.84 4.84
CA PHE A 189 7.29 20.69 4.00
C PHE A 189 8.11 21.82 3.36
N LEU A 190 8.94 22.52 4.15
CA LEU A 190 9.79 23.58 3.59
C LEU A 190 10.77 23.01 2.56
N TYR A 191 11.36 21.84 2.82
CA TYR A 191 12.22 21.15 1.86
C TYR A 191 11.47 20.83 0.55
N GLY A 192 10.27 20.24 0.65
CA GLY A 192 9.44 19.90 -0.50
C GLY A 192 9.05 21.13 -1.33
N MET A 193 8.67 22.23 -0.67
CA MET A 193 8.36 23.50 -1.34
C MET A 193 9.58 24.08 -2.06
N LYS A 194 10.75 24.10 -1.41
CA LYS A 194 11.99 24.59 -2.03
C LYS A 194 12.40 23.74 -3.23
N MET A 195 12.23 22.43 -3.14
CA MET A 195 12.49 21.52 -4.26
C MET A 195 11.52 21.75 -5.42
N LEU A 196 10.23 21.96 -5.13
CA LEU A 196 9.22 22.28 -6.12
C LEU A 196 9.54 23.60 -6.83
N GLU A 197 9.84 24.65 -6.08
CA GLU A 197 10.23 25.97 -6.62
C GLU A 197 11.47 25.90 -7.51
N ALA A 198 12.45 25.06 -7.14
CA ALA A 198 13.74 24.98 -7.85
C ALA A 198 13.72 24.04 -9.07
N THR A 199 12.92 22.96 -9.03
CA THR A 199 13.01 21.87 -10.01
C THR A 199 11.70 21.53 -10.71
N GLY A 200 10.57 22.04 -10.21
CA GLY A 200 9.23 21.64 -10.65
C GLY A 200 8.80 20.25 -10.13
N ILE A 201 9.64 19.55 -9.36
CA ILE A 201 9.31 18.25 -8.79
C ILE A 201 8.45 18.45 -7.53
N CYS A 202 7.20 17.99 -7.59
CA CYS A 202 6.28 18.01 -6.46
C CYS A 202 6.30 16.67 -5.73
N THR A 203 6.71 16.67 -4.46
CA THR A 203 6.62 15.52 -3.56
C THR A 203 5.68 15.80 -2.41
N VAL A 204 5.28 14.74 -1.70
CA VAL A 204 4.47 14.87 -0.49
C VAL A 204 5.39 14.81 0.73
N PRO A 205 5.36 15.80 1.64
CA PRO A 205 6.21 15.81 2.81
C PRO A 205 5.80 14.72 3.81
N GLY A 206 6.78 14.18 4.54
CA GLY A 206 6.62 13.14 5.53
C GLY A 206 5.64 13.50 6.66
N SER A 207 5.56 14.79 7.00
CA SER A 207 4.63 15.35 7.97
C SER A 207 3.16 15.03 7.67
N GLY A 208 2.80 14.81 6.40
CA GLY A 208 1.44 14.41 5.99
C GLY A 208 1.08 12.96 6.30
N PHE A 209 2.08 12.11 6.60
CA PHE A 209 1.90 10.67 6.85
C PHE A 209 2.04 10.28 8.33
N GLY A 210 2.52 11.21 9.16
CA GLY A 210 3.05 10.89 10.48
C GLY A 210 4.42 10.23 10.37
N GLN A 211 5.33 10.61 11.27
CA GLN A 211 6.70 10.11 11.30
C GLN A 211 7.29 10.25 12.71
N LYS A 212 8.41 9.59 12.97
CA LYS A 212 9.10 9.69 14.27
C LYS A 212 9.56 11.14 14.50
N GLU A 213 9.38 11.62 15.73
CA GLU A 213 9.85 12.96 16.11
C GLU A 213 11.36 13.12 15.82
N GLY A 214 11.72 14.27 15.26
CA GLY A 214 13.10 14.57 14.86
C GLY A 214 13.55 13.89 13.57
N THR A 215 12.67 13.18 12.86
CA THR A 215 12.94 12.63 11.53
C THR A 215 12.07 13.31 10.48
N TYR A 216 12.57 13.38 9.24
CA TYR A 216 11.95 14.11 8.14
C TYR A 216 12.03 13.25 6.90
N HIS A 217 10.95 13.20 6.13
CA HIS A 217 10.85 12.33 4.97
C HIS A 217 10.09 13.00 3.82
N PHE A 218 10.09 12.37 2.65
CA PHE A 218 9.19 12.70 1.56
C PHE A 218 8.82 11.43 0.77
N ARG A 219 7.72 11.55 0.03
CA ARG A 219 7.20 10.54 -0.89
C ARG A 219 6.97 11.10 -2.28
#